data_AF-A0A537NB37-F1
#
_entry.id   AF-A0A537NB37-F1
#
_cell.length_a   1.000
_cell.length_b   1.000
_cell.length_c   1.000
_cell.angle_alpha   90.00
_cell.angle_beta   90.00
_cell.angle_gamma   90.00
#
_symmetry.space_group_name_H-M   'P 1'
#
loop_
_entity.id
_entity.type
_entity.pdbx_description
1 polymer ?
#
loop_
_entity_poly.entity_id
_entity_poly.type
_entity_poly.pdbx_seq_one_letter_code
_entity_poly.pdbx_strand_id
1 'polypeptide(L)'
;MTKARFGALGEEAAADLLRKGGYRIVARNHRCRSGEIDVIAEKGEVLVFVEVRTRATAAFGGPEETVGGRKQRRVIAAARDFLARRRGPPRAARFDVIAVVDGPAGPSLTHFENAFDTGA
;
A
#
# COMPACT_ATOMS: atom_id res chain seq x y z
N MET A 1 11.55 0.14 -20.28
CA MET A 1 10.14 0.18 -19.81
C MET A 1 9.89 1.55 -19.17
N THR A 2 8.72 2.16 -19.32
CA THR A 2 8.44 3.48 -18.71
C THR A 2 8.17 3.35 -17.21
N LYS A 3 8.45 4.40 -16.43
CA LYS A 3 8.18 4.46 -14.99
C LYS A 3 6.70 4.16 -14.66
N ALA A 4 5.78 4.63 -15.49
CA ALA A 4 4.34 4.38 -15.32
C ALA A 4 3.97 2.91 -15.52
N ARG A 5 4.51 2.26 -16.56
CA ARG A 5 4.29 0.83 -16.81
C ARG A 5 4.88 -0.04 -15.71
N PHE A 6 6.06 0.33 -15.20
CA PHE A 6 6.67 -0.36 -14.07
C PHE A 6 5.85 -0.17 -12.77
N GLY A 7 5.31 1.03 -12.55
CA GLY A 7 4.37 1.30 -11.46
C GLY A 7 3.15 0.38 -11.48
N ALA A 8 2.49 0.27 -12.64
CA ALA A 8 1.32 -0.60 -12.80
C ALA A 8 1.64 -2.09 -12.57
N LEU A 9 2.79 -2.56 -13.07
CA LEU A 9 3.25 -3.93 -12.83
C LEU A 9 3.56 -4.19 -11.35
N GLY A 10 4.16 -3.21 -10.68
CA GLY A 10 4.42 -3.28 -9.24
C GLY A 10 3.14 -3.39 -8.43
N GLU A 11 2.10 -2.63 -8.79
CA GLU A 11 0.81 -2.69 -8.12
C GLU A 11 0.11 -4.05 -8.33
N GLU A 12 0.17 -4.62 -9.54
CA GLU A 12 -0.36 -5.95 -9.79
C GLU A 12 0.37 -7.01 -8.95
N ALA A 13 1.71 -6.97 -8.96
CA ALA A 13 2.51 -7.91 -8.18
C ALA A 13 2.25 -7.76 -6.66
N ALA A 14 2.04 -6.54 -6.18
CA ALA A 14 1.68 -6.28 -4.79
C ALA A 14 0.29 -6.85 -4.45
N ALA A 15 -0.71 -6.68 -5.32
CA ALA A 15 -2.02 -7.27 -5.12
C ALA A 15 -1.95 -8.82 -5.10
N ASP A 16 -1.13 -9.42 -5.96
CA ASP A 16 -0.91 -10.87 -5.98
C ASP A 16 -0.19 -11.39 -4.73
N LEU A 17 0.82 -10.66 -4.23
CA LEU A 17 1.49 -10.97 -2.98
C LEU A 17 0.48 -10.99 -1.82
N LEU A 18 -0.39 -9.97 -1.74
CA LEU A 18 -1.43 -9.88 -0.74
C LEU A 18 -2.44 -11.03 -0.87
N ARG A 19 -2.92 -11.34 -2.08
CA ARG A 19 -3.83 -12.49 -2.31
C ARG A 19 -3.21 -13.80 -1.81
N LYS A 20 -1.94 -14.06 -2.16
CA LYS A 20 -1.19 -15.24 -1.70
C LYS A 20 -1.00 -15.26 -0.19
N GLY A 21 -0.88 -14.08 0.44
CA GLY A 21 -0.79 -13.89 1.89
C GLY A 21 -2.14 -13.98 2.63
N GLY A 22 -3.22 -14.40 1.96
CA GLY A 22 -4.56 -14.56 2.54
C GLY A 22 -5.36 -13.27 2.66
N TYR A 23 -4.94 -12.19 1.99
CA TYR A 23 -5.68 -10.94 1.97
C TYR A 23 -6.74 -10.94 0.86
N ARG A 24 -7.89 -10.33 1.14
CA ARG A 24 -8.92 -10.04 0.14
C ARG A 24 -8.73 -8.62 -0.38
N ILE A 25 -8.52 -8.45 -1.69
CA ILE A 25 -8.44 -7.12 -2.29
C ILE A 25 -9.83 -6.48 -2.31
N VAL A 26 -9.94 -5.28 -1.74
CA VAL A 26 -11.19 -4.50 -1.66
C VAL A 26 -11.24 -3.44 -2.76
N ALA A 27 -10.13 -2.73 -2.95
CA ALA A 27 -10.01 -1.71 -3.98
C ALA A 27 -8.55 -1.55 -4.40
N ARG A 28 -8.35 -0.98 -5.59
CA ARG A 28 -7.06 -0.62 -6.15
C ARG A 28 -7.14 0.78 -6.74
N ASN A 29 -6.03 1.51 -6.76
CA ASN A 29 -5.96 2.87 -7.29
C ASN A 29 -7.06 3.79 -6.71
N HIS A 30 -7.33 3.68 -5.41
CA HIS A 30 -8.36 4.49 -4.77
C HIS A 30 -7.90 5.95 -4.70
N ARG A 31 -8.73 6.88 -5.18
CA ARG A 31 -8.41 8.31 -5.24
C ARG A 31 -9.55 9.12 -4.64
N CYS A 32 -9.19 10.13 -3.87
CA CYS A 32 -10.11 11.15 -3.38
C CYS A 32 -9.46 12.52 -3.51
N ARG A 33 -10.18 13.58 -3.10
CA ARG A 33 -9.67 14.96 -3.20
C ARG A 33 -8.37 15.18 -2.43
N SER A 34 -8.20 14.48 -1.30
CA SER A 34 -7.10 14.70 -0.35
C SER A 34 -5.93 13.71 -0.52
N GLY A 35 -6.08 12.66 -1.32
CA GLY A 35 -5.07 11.62 -1.41
C GLY A 35 -5.42 10.47 -2.33
N GLU A 36 -4.57 9.46 -2.26
CA GLU A 36 -4.69 8.22 -3.02
C GLU A 36 -4.14 7.07 -2.17
N ILE A 37 -4.63 5.86 -2.41
CA ILE A 37 -4.15 4.60 -1.86
C ILE A 37 -4.01 3.61 -3.02
N ASP A 38 -2.85 2.99 -3.15
CA ASP A 38 -2.56 2.08 -4.26
C ASP A 38 -3.39 0.79 -4.14
N VAL A 39 -3.40 0.14 -2.96
CA VAL A 39 -4.19 -1.07 -2.71
C VAL A 39 -4.88 -1.00 -1.35
N ILE A 40 -6.16 -1.34 -1.32
CA ILE A 40 -6.94 -1.53 -0.08
C ILE A 40 -7.29 -3.02 0.01
N ALA A 41 -6.92 -3.66 1.11
CA ALA A 41 -7.11 -5.09 1.31
C ALA A 41 -7.66 -5.40 2.70
N GLU A 42 -8.21 -6.60 2.88
CA GLU A 42 -8.71 -7.08 4.16
C GLU A 42 -8.04 -8.38 4.58
N LYS A 43 -7.75 -8.50 5.87
CA LYS A 43 -7.29 -9.74 6.49
C LYS A 43 -7.94 -9.88 7.86
N GLY A 44 -8.90 -10.80 7.97
CA GLY A 44 -9.78 -10.89 9.13
C GLY A 44 -10.52 -9.57 9.36
N GLU A 45 -10.43 -9.05 10.58
CA GLU A 45 -11.08 -7.79 10.98
C GLU A 45 -10.23 -6.53 10.76
N VAL A 46 -9.12 -6.66 10.03
CA VAL A 46 -8.22 -5.54 9.70
C VAL A 46 -8.42 -5.10 8.26
N LEU A 47 -8.64 -3.80 8.08
CA LEU A 47 -8.55 -3.12 6.79
C LEU A 47 -7.13 -2.56 6.62
N VAL A 48 -6.47 -2.96 5.55
CA VAL A 48 -5.08 -2.65 5.26
C VAL A 48 -5.01 -1.71 4.08
N PHE A 49 -4.40 -0.55 4.29
CA PHE A 49 -4.13 0.48 3.28
C PHE A 49 -2.67 0.38 2.89
N VAL A 50 -2.40 0.02 1.64
CA VAL A 50 -1.06 -0.33 1.17
C VAL A 50 -0.59 0.67 0.14
N GLU A 51 0.61 1.19 0.35
CA GLU A 51 1.37 1.95 -0.65
C GLU A 51 2.38 1.06 -1.35
N VAL A 52 2.46 1.16 -2.68
CA VAL A 52 3.37 0.37 -3.51
C VAL A 52 4.54 1.24 -3.96
N ARG A 53 5.76 0.80 -3.67
CA ARG A 53 6.98 1.57 -3.95
C ARG A 53 7.88 0.78 -4.87
N THR A 54 7.83 1.12 -6.16
CA THR A 54 8.73 0.56 -7.19
C THR A 54 10.07 1.29 -7.19
N ARG A 55 11.20 0.56 -7.13
CA ARG A 55 12.57 1.10 -7.19
C ARG A 55 13.51 0.20 -8.00
N ALA A 56 14.67 0.73 -8.38
CA ALA A 56 15.70 0.02 -9.12
C ALA A 56 16.74 -0.69 -8.21
N THR A 57 16.78 -0.38 -6.91
CA THR A 57 17.75 -0.95 -5.97
C THR A 57 17.08 -1.42 -4.68
N ALA A 58 17.69 -2.42 -4.03
CA ALA A 58 17.21 -3.03 -2.79
C ALA A 58 17.69 -2.32 -1.51
N ALA A 59 18.40 -1.20 -1.62
CA ALA A 59 18.85 -0.45 -0.45
C ALA A 59 17.65 0.25 0.22
N PHE A 60 17.38 -0.13 1.48
CA PHE A 60 16.30 0.39 2.31
C PHE A 60 16.83 1.27 3.45
N GLY A 61 16.06 2.29 3.80
CA GLY A 61 15.88 2.72 5.19
C GLY A 61 14.64 2.02 5.78
N GLY A 62 14.35 2.19 7.07
CA GLY A 62 13.18 1.60 7.74
C GLY A 62 11.84 1.84 7.01
N PRO A 63 10.79 1.07 7.32
CA PRO A 63 9.48 1.15 6.63
C PRO A 63 8.92 2.58 6.54
N GLU A 64 9.06 3.35 7.61
CA GLU A 64 8.67 4.75 7.69
C GLU A 64 9.54 5.69 6.84
N GLU A 65 10.81 5.36 6.62
CA GLU A 65 11.71 6.08 5.70
C GLU A 65 11.33 5.81 4.22
N THR A 66 10.56 4.76 3.93
CA THR A 66 10.14 4.43 2.56
C THR A 66 9.00 5.32 2.05
N VAL A 67 8.22 5.91 2.96
CA VAL A 67 7.08 6.81 2.69
C VAL A 67 7.21 8.07 3.56
N GLY A 68 7.70 9.16 2.96
CA GLY A 68 7.86 10.43 3.69
C GLY A 68 6.53 11.03 4.19
N GLY A 69 6.59 11.83 5.25
CA GLY A 69 5.40 12.32 5.99
C GLY A 69 4.34 13.03 5.15
N ARG A 70 4.71 13.71 4.05
CA ARG A 70 3.70 14.29 3.12
C ARG A 70 2.85 13.21 2.46
N LYS A 71 3.44 12.08 2.06
CA LYS A 71 2.72 10.96 1.44
C LYS A 71 1.89 10.24 2.50
N GLN A 72 2.45 9.95 3.69
CA GLN A 72 1.69 9.38 4.82
C GLN A 72 0.40 10.18 5.09
N ARG A 73 0.49 11.51 5.23
CA ARG A 73 -0.68 12.38 5.44
C ARG A 73 -1.76 12.23 4.35
N ARG A 74 -1.36 12.09 3.09
CA ARG A 74 -2.31 11.91 1.97
C ARG A 74 -2.96 10.53 2.01
N VAL A 75 -2.21 9.49 2.34
CA VAL A 75 -2.71 8.12 2.48
C VAL A 75 -3.69 8.04 3.64
N ILE A 76 -3.35 8.63 4.79
CA ILE A 76 -4.23 8.73 5.96
C ILE A 76 -5.52 9.48 5.61
N ALA A 77 -5.43 10.58 4.88
CA ALA A 77 -6.60 11.34 4.46
C ALA A 77 -7.52 10.53 3.51
N ALA A 78 -6.93 9.76 2.59
CA ALA A 78 -7.67 8.87 1.71
C ALA A 78 -8.29 7.68 2.46
N ALA A 79 -7.58 7.12 3.45
CA ALA A 79 -8.10 6.05 4.30
C ALA A 79 -9.29 6.52 5.14
N ARG A 80 -9.22 7.72 5.71
CA ARG A 80 -10.34 8.35 6.44
C ARG A 80 -11.55 8.55 5.54
N ASP A 81 -11.33 9.05 4.32
CA ASP A 81 -12.40 9.23 3.32
C ASP A 81 -13.05 7.89 2.94
N PHE A 82 -12.24 6.86 2.70
CA PHE A 82 -12.72 5.51 2.40
C PHE A 82 -13.56 4.92 3.54
N LEU A 83 -13.06 5.02 4.79
CA LEU A 83 -13.74 4.53 5.98
C LEU A 83 -15.07 5.25 6.22
N ALA A 84 -15.13 6.57 6.01
CA ALA A 84 -16.35 7.35 6.17
C ALA A 84 -17.47 6.96 5.20
N ARG A 85 -17.11 6.46 4.00
CA ARG A 85 -18.07 6.01 2.98
C ARG A 85 -18.47 4.55 3.14
N ARG A 86 -17.69 3.76 3.87
CA ARG A 86 -17.90 2.33 4.03
C ARG A 86 -19.04 2.07 5.02
N ARG A 87 -19.94 1.15 4.65
CA ARG A 87 -20.95 0.61 5.55
C ARG A 87 -20.42 -0.64 6.25
N GLY A 88 -20.78 -0.83 7.52
CA GLY A 88 -20.40 -2.00 8.31
C GLY A 88 -19.80 -1.64 9.67
N PRO A 89 -19.43 -2.65 10.47
CA PRO A 89 -18.82 -2.42 11.77
C PRO A 89 -17.45 -1.73 11.63
N PRO A 90 -17.02 -0.98 12.67
CA PRO A 90 -15.67 -0.46 12.72
C PRO A 90 -14.65 -1.60 12.56
N ARG A 91 -13.62 -1.36 11.76
CA ARG A 91 -12.50 -2.29 11.56
C ARG A 91 -11.22 -1.62 12.00
N ALA A 92 -10.29 -2.41 12.52
CA ALA A 92 -8.93 -1.93 12.74
C ALA A 92 -8.35 -1.50 11.38
N ALA A 93 -7.63 -0.38 11.36
CA ALA A 93 -6.96 0.12 10.18
C ALA A 93 -5.45 -0.05 10.34
N ARG A 94 -4.79 -0.52 9.28
CA ARG A 94 -3.33 -0.67 9.23
C ARG A 94 -2.79 -0.04 7.96
N PHE A 95 -1.62 0.60 8.07
CA PHE A 95 -0.92 1.17 6.92
C PHE A 95 0.34 0.36 6.64
N ASP A 96 0.41 -0.21 5.44
CA ASP A 96 1.49 -1.07 5.02
C ASP A 96 2.21 -0.47 3.82
N VAL A 97 3.44 -0.92 3.59
CA VAL A 97 4.19 -0.63 2.37
C VAL A 97 4.60 -1.93 1.72
N ILE A 98 4.40 -2.04 0.40
CA ILE A 98 5.02 -3.07 -0.41
C ILE A 98 6.05 -2.42 -1.29
N ALA A 99 7.30 -2.80 -1.09
CA ALA A 99 8.38 -2.37 -1.95
C ALA A 99 8.63 -3.39 -3.05
N VAL A 100 8.79 -2.90 -4.27
CA VAL A 100 9.00 -3.71 -5.47
C VAL A 100 10.34 -3.29 -6.07
N VAL A 101 11.27 -4.24 -6.15
CA VAL A 101 12.60 -4.02 -6.70
C VAL A 101 12.72 -4.82 -7.98
N ASP A 102 13.01 -4.15 -9.11
CA ASP A 102 13.26 -4.86 -10.36
C ASP A 102 14.58 -5.62 -10.28
N GLY A 103 14.61 -6.83 -10.81
CA GLY A 103 15.78 -7.71 -10.75
C GLY A 103 15.89 -8.59 -11.99
N PRO A 104 17.08 -9.14 -12.26
CA PRO A 104 17.31 -9.98 -13.44
C PRO A 104 16.45 -11.27 -13.46
N ALA A 105 15.99 -11.75 -12.29
CA ALA A 105 15.09 -12.90 -12.16
C ALA A 105 13.60 -12.52 -12.08
N GLY A 106 13.27 -11.24 -12.30
CA GLY A 106 11.94 -10.67 -12.06
C GLY A 106 11.86 -9.81 -10.80
N PRO A 107 10.71 -9.20 -10.52
CA PRO A 107 10.55 -8.29 -9.39
C PRO A 107 10.60 -9.04 -8.05
N SER A 108 11.41 -8.53 -7.13
CA SER A 108 11.41 -8.93 -5.72
C SER A 108 10.48 -8.02 -4.94
N LEU A 109 9.66 -8.61 -4.06
CA LEU A 109 8.70 -7.86 -3.25
C LEU A 109 8.98 -8.07 -1.76
N THR A 110 8.93 -6.97 -1.00
CA THR A 110 8.99 -6.97 0.46
C THR A 110 7.77 -6.26 1.02
N HIS A 111 7.02 -6.93 1.90
CA HIS A 111 5.85 -6.38 2.56
C HIS A 111 6.22 -5.95 3.99
N PHE A 112 6.11 -4.66 4.24
CA PHE A 112 6.29 -4.05 5.55
C PHE A 112 4.91 -3.78 6.15
N GLU A 113 4.51 -4.60 7.11
CA GLU A 113 3.29 -4.40 7.88
C GLU A 113 3.49 -3.30 8.93
N ASN A 114 2.45 -2.50 9.22
CA ASN A 114 2.53 -1.36 10.15
C ASN A 114 3.68 -0.40 9.79
N ALA A 115 3.81 -0.09 8.49
CA ALA A 115 4.91 0.72 7.99
C ALA A 115 4.92 2.16 8.53
N PHE A 116 3.77 2.66 8.97
CA PHE A 116 3.63 3.90 9.72
C PHE A 116 2.29 3.93 10.46
N ASP A 117 2.19 4.77 11.49
CA ASP A 117 0.95 5.03 12.22
C ASP A 117 0.31 6.35 11.77
N THR A 118 -0.85 6.70 12.35
CA THR A 118 -1.54 7.95 12.03
C THR A 118 -1.02 9.16 12.80
N GLY A 119 0.02 9.00 13.63
CA GLY A 119 0.33 9.90 14.74
C GLY A 119 -0.77 9.88 15.81
N ALA A 120 -0.37 9.93 17.08
CA ALA A 120 -1.27 10.28 18.19
C ALA A 120 -1.52 11.79 18.21
#